data_AF-Q85J94-F1
#
_entry.id   AF-Q85J94-F1
#
_cell.length_a   1.000
_cell.length_b   1.000
_cell.length_c   1.000
_cell.angle_alpha   90.00
_cell.angle_beta   90.00
_cell.angle_gamma   90.00
#
_symmetry.space_group_name_H-M   'P 1'
#
loop_
_entity.id
_entity.type
_entity.pdbx_description
1 polymer ?
#
loop_
_entity_poly.entity_id
_entity_poly.type
_entity_poly.pdbx_seq_one_letter_code
_entity_poly.pdbx_strand_id
1 'polypeptide(L)'
;IMRDVNNGWLIRYLHSNTASAFFFIVYLHIGRGMYYGSYRAPRTLVWTIGTVIFILMMATAFLGYVLPYGQMSLWAATVITNLMSAIPWIGQDIV
;
A
#
# COMPACT_ATOMS: atom_id res chain seq x y z
N ILE A 1 -11.79 9.10 -17.90
CA ILE A 1 -11.08 7.78 -18.00
C ILE A 1 -12.04 6.67 -18.42
N MET A 2 -13.08 6.36 -17.67
CA MET A 2 -13.91 5.18 -17.97
C MET A 2 -14.76 5.26 -19.24
N ARG A 3 -15.18 6.46 -19.65
CA ARG A 3 -16.16 6.65 -20.73
C ARG A 3 -15.55 7.29 -21.98
N ASP A 4 -14.69 8.29 -21.78
CA ASP A 4 -14.28 9.19 -22.87
C ASP A 4 -12.81 9.03 -23.31
N VAL A 5 -12.03 8.18 -22.64
CA VAL A 5 -10.63 7.91 -22.99
C VAL A 5 -10.56 6.57 -23.72
N ASN A 6 -9.91 6.53 -24.89
CA ASN A 6 -9.69 5.29 -25.66
C ASN A 6 -9.04 4.22 -24.77
N ASN A 7 -9.70 3.06 -24.64
CA ASN A 7 -9.29 1.97 -23.74
C ASN A 7 -9.11 2.37 -22.26
N GLY A 8 -9.65 3.50 -21.82
CA GLY A 8 -9.47 3.98 -20.46
C GLY A 8 -10.09 3.07 -19.40
N TRP A 9 -11.17 2.35 -19.74
CA TRP A 9 -11.74 1.31 -18.87
C TRP A 9 -10.74 0.19 -18.59
N LEU A 10 -10.03 -0.27 -19.62
CA LEU A 10 -9.03 -1.32 -19.51
C LEU A 10 -7.87 -0.87 -18.64
N ILE A 11 -7.35 0.34 -18.88
CA ILE A 11 -6.25 0.91 -18.08
C ILE A 11 -6.66 1.02 -16.60
N ARG A 12 -7.86 1.53 -16.31
CA ARG A 12 -8.32 1.68 -14.92
C ARG A 12 -8.46 0.32 -14.22
N TYR A 13 -9.06 -0.66 -14.88
CA TYR A 13 -9.21 -1.98 -14.28
C TYR A 13 -7.89 -2.73 -14.16
N LEU A 14 -6.98 -2.61 -15.13
CA LEU A 14 -5.64 -3.13 -14.99
C LEU A 14 -4.97 -2.52 -13.76
N HIS A 15 -4.96 -1.19 -13.62
CA HIS A 15 -4.34 -0.53 -12.48
C HIS A 15 -4.93 -0.98 -11.13
N SER A 16 -6.26 -1.04 -11.01
CA SER A 16 -6.91 -1.46 -9.75
C SER A 16 -6.68 -2.93 -9.43
N ASN A 17 -6.71 -3.83 -10.42
CA ASN A 17 -6.48 -5.26 -10.19
C ASN A 17 -4.98 -5.57 -9.97
N THR A 18 -4.09 -4.85 -10.65
CA THR A 18 -2.64 -4.98 -10.45
C THR A 18 -2.26 -4.62 -9.02
N ALA A 19 -2.91 -3.62 -8.39
CA ALA A 19 -2.66 -3.33 -6.98
C ALA A 19 -2.91 -4.55 -6.08
N SER A 20 -4.05 -5.23 -6.23
CA SER A 20 -4.36 -6.45 -5.46
C SER A 20 -3.41 -7.61 -5.77
N ALA A 21 -3.10 -7.86 -7.05
CA ALA A 21 -2.16 -8.89 -7.46
C ALA A 21 -0.74 -8.62 -6.91
N PHE A 22 -0.33 -7.35 -6.86
CA PHE A 22 0.97 -6.94 -6.35
C PHE A 22 1.13 -7.28 -4.87
N PHE A 23 0.12 -6.98 -4.03
CA PHE A 23 0.14 -7.39 -2.62
C PHE A 23 0.10 -8.91 -2.46
N PHE A 24 -0.70 -9.62 -3.25
CA PHE A 24 -0.73 -11.08 -3.21
C PHE A 24 0.67 -11.69 -3.46
N ILE A 25 1.35 -11.24 -4.53
CA ILE A 25 2.70 -11.69 -4.87
C ILE A 25 3.70 -11.32 -3.78
N VAL A 26 3.61 -10.12 -3.22
CA VAL A 26 4.52 -9.69 -2.14
C VAL A 26 4.30 -10.49 -0.86
N TYR A 27 3.06 -10.84 -0.50
CA TYR A 27 2.83 -11.72 0.64
C TYR A 27 3.43 -13.11 0.44
N LEU A 28 3.31 -13.68 -0.77
CA LEU A 28 4.02 -14.93 -1.10
C LEU A 28 5.54 -14.77 -1.05
N HIS A 29 6.07 -13.64 -1.52
CA HIS A 29 7.50 -13.33 -1.48
C HIS A 29 8.03 -13.24 -0.05
N ILE A 30 7.31 -12.55 0.83
CA ILE A 30 7.63 -12.44 2.27
C ILE A 30 7.54 -13.82 2.92
N GLY A 31 6.46 -14.57 2.68
CA GLY A 31 6.27 -15.92 3.22
C GLY A 31 7.40 -16.88 2.82
N ARG A 32 7.80 -16.87 1.55
CA ARG A 32 8.99 -17.58 1.04
C ARG A 32 10.26 -17.13 1.76
N GLY A 33 10.43 -15.82 1.97
CA GLY A 33 11.58 -15.27 2.69
C GLY A 33 11.66 -15.76 4.14
N MET A 34 10.51 -15.86 4.82
CA MET A 34 10.42 -16.39 6.17
C MET A 34 10.70 -17.90 6.22
N TYR A 35 10.09 -18.66 5.31
CA TYR A 35 10.22 -20.13 5.26
C TYR A 35 11.68 -20.58 5.05
N TYR A 36 12.39 -19.95 4.11
CA TYR A 36 13.79 -20.31 3.82
C TYR A 36 14.82 -19.53 4.65
N GLY A 37 14.41 -18.75 5.65
CA GLY A 37 15.34 -17.95 6.47
C GLY A 37 16.13 -16.92 5.67
N SER A 38 15.54 -16.37 4.61
CA SER A 38 16.20 -15.42 3.69
C SER A 38 16.54 -14.08 4.36
N TYR A 39 15.99 -13.80 5.54
CA TYR A 39 16.27 -12.62 6.37
C TYR A 39 17.54 -12.73 7.23
N ARG A 40 18.13 -13.91 7.36
CA ARG A 40 19.32 -14.14 8.19
C ARG A 40 20.59 -13.60 7.54
N ALA A 41 21.64 -13.41 8.35
CA ALA A 41 22.96 -13.02 7.86
C ALA A 41 23.43 -13.97 6.73
N PRO A 42 24.07 -13.47 5.66
CA PRO A 42 24.48 -12.08 5.42
C PRO A 42 23.41 -11.20 4.72
N ARG A 43 22.15 -11.63 4.63
CA ARG A 43 21.08 -10.97 3.86
C ARG A 43 20.19 -10.02 4.67
N THR A 44 20.61 -9.64 5.88
CA THR A 44 19.83 -8.75 6.76
C THR A 44 19.53 -7.41 6.09
N LEU A 45 20.50 -6.80 5.40
CA LEU A 45 20.30 -5.53 4.69
C LEU A 45 19.24 -5.65 3.58
N VAL A 46 19.25 -6.75 2.83
CA VAL A 46 18.24 -7.02 1.77
C VAL A 46 16.84 -7.12 2.38
N TRP A 47 16.72 -7.78 3.54
CA TRP A 47 15.45 -7.88 4.25
C TRP A 47 14.95 -6.53 4.79
N THR A 48 15.85 -5.72 5.36
CA THR A 48 15.51 -4.37 5.83
C THR A 48 15.03 -3.49 4.69
N ILE A 49 15.73 -3.50 3.55
CA ILE A 49 15.29 -2.76 2.35
C ILE A 49 13.92 -3.27 1.87
N GLY A 50 13.72 -4.60 1.84
CA GLY A 50 12.42 -5.19 1.49
C GLY A 50 11.29 -4.74 2.42
N THR A 51 11.56 -4.58 3.71
CA THR A 51 10.57 -4.09 4.69
C THR A 51 10.24 -2.61 4.47
N VAL A 52 11.25 -1.77 4.17
CA VAL A 52 11.02 -0.36 3.81
C VAL A 52 10.18 -0.27 2.53
N ILE A 53 10.50 -1.06 1.50
CA ILE A 53 9.71 -1.13 0.26
C ILE A 53 8.27 -1.52 0.58
N PHE A 54 8.05 -2.51 1.45
CA PHE A 54 6.70 -2.93 1.83
C PHE A 54 5.88 -1.80 2.48
N ILE A 55 6.48 -1.00 3.37
CA ILE A 55 5.81 0.16 3.98
C ILE A 55 5.47 1.21 2.92
N LEU A 56 6.40 1.53 2.02
CA LEU A 56 6.17 2.48 0.93
C LEU A 56 5.07 2.00 -0.03
N MET A 57 5.00 0.69 -0.28
CA MET A 57 3.94 0.10 -1.09
C MET A 57 2.56 0.28 -0.44
N MET A 58 2.44 0.04 0.88
CA MET A 58 1.19 0.26 1.61
C MET A 58 0.75 1.73 1.54
N ALA A 59 1.68 2.66 1.76
CA ALA A 59 1.41 4.09 1.64
C ALA A 59 0.95 4.47 0.22
N THR A 60 1.65 3.97 -0.81
CA THR A 60 1.32 4.25 -2.22
C THR A 60 -0.07 3.71 -2.59
N ALA A 61 -0.40 2.49 -2.17
CA ALA A 61 -1.69 1.88 -2.45
C ALA A 61 -2.84 2.62 -1.74
N PHE A 62 -2.63 3.04 -0.49
CA PHE A 62 -3.58 3.86 0.24
C PHE A 62 -3.83 5.19 -0.48
N LEU A 63 -2.78 5.95 -0.82
CA LEU A 63 -2.92 7.22 -1.54
C LEU A 63 -3.66 7.03 -2.87
N GLY A 64 -3.30 6.00 -3.64
CA GLY A 64 -3.98 5.66 -4.89
C GLY A 64 -5.47 5.30 -4.69
N TYR A 65 -5.82 4.62 -3.60
CA TYR A 65 -7.19 4.27 -3.25
C TYR A 65 -8.06 5.48 -2.88
N VAL A 66 -7.46 6.57 -2.41
CA VAL A 66 -8.17 7.81 -2.07
C VAL A 66 -8.55 8.62 -3.32
N LEU A 67 -7.75 8.56 -4.40
CA LEU A 67 -7.93 9.38 -5.61
C LEU A 67 -9.30 9.28 -6.31
N PRO A 68 -9.95 8.11 -6.42
CA PRO A 68 -11.28 8.00 -7.04
C PRO A 68 -12.40 8.69 -6.25
N TYR A 69 -12.13 9.07 -4.99
CA TYR A 69 -13.03 9.82 -4.12
C TYR A 69 -14.44 9.20 -3.97
N GLY A 70 -14.50 7.87 -3.87
CA GLY A 70 -15.74 7.17 -3.53
C GLY A 70 -16.03 7.18 -2.01
N GLN A 71 -17.18 6.65 -1.60
CA GLN A 71 -17.54 6.53 -0.18
C GLN A 71 -16.47 5.82 0.65
N MET A 72 -16.00 4.66 0.17
CA MET A 72 -14.93 3.93 0.86
C MET A 72 -13.59 4.67 0.84
N SER A 73 -13.28 5.41 -0.24
CA SER A 73 -12.08 6.24 -0.32
C SER A 73 -12.08 7.34 0.75
N LEU A 74 -13.21 8.04 0.93
CA LEU A 74 -13.37 9.09 1.92
C LEU A 74 -13.23 8.54 3.33
N TRP A 75 -13.98 7.49 3.67
CA TRP A 75 -13.94 6.92 5.02
C TRP A 75 -12.61 6.25 5.34
N ALA A 76 -11.96 5.61 4.37
CA ALA A 76 -10.61 5.08 4.54
C ALA A 76 -9.61 6.21 4.83
N ALA A 77 -9.69 7.33 4.11
CA ALA A 77 -8.84 8.49 4.37
C ALA A 77 -9.05 9.00 5.79
N THR A 78 -10.30 9.24 6.18
CA THR A 78 -10.65 9.70 7.54
C THR A 78 -10.10 8.77 8.61
N VAL A 79 -10.30 7.45 8.50
CA VAL A 79 -9.85 6.52 9.53
C VAL A 79 -8.32 6.45 9.59
N ILE A 80 -7.64 6.37 8.44
CA ILE A 80 -6.18 6.16 8.39
C ILE A 80 -5.42 7.41 8.85
N THR A 81 -5.83 8.62 8.45
CA THR A 81 -5.16 9.83 8.94
C THR A 81 -5.41 10.03 10.43
N ASN A 82 -6.61 9.74 10.92
CA ASN A 82 -6.93 9.83 12.35
C ASN A 82 -6.16 8.83 13.23
N LEU A 83 -5.47 7.82 12.68
CA LEU A 83 -4.54 7.01 13.47
C LEU A 83 -3.42 7.87 14.09
N MET A 84 -3.03 8.96 13.43
CA MET A 84 -2.00 9.89 13.93
C MET A 84 -2.47 10.67 15.16
N SER A 85 -3.78 10.85 15.33
CA SER A 85 -4.37 11.52 16.51
C SER A 85 -4.04 10.85 17.84
N ALA A 86 -3.66 9.57 17.80
CA ALA A 86 -3.30 8.77 18.97
C ALA A 86 -1.88 9.06 19.49
N ILE A 87 -1.05 9.83 18.77
CA ILE A 87 0.29 10.21 19.22
C ILE A 87 0.17 11.25 20.34
N PRO A 88 0.74 10.99 21.54
CA PRO A 88 0.70 11.95 22.63
C PRO A 88 1.32 13.30 22.26
N TRP A 89 0.75 14.38 22.79
CA TRP A 89 1.18 15.78 22.66
C TRP A 89 1.07 16.41 21.27
N ILE A 90 1.43 15.69 20.20
CA ILE A 90 1.51 16.25 18.83
C ILE A 90 0.50 15.64 17.86
N GLY A 91 -0.27 14.62 18.25
CA GLY A 91 -1.12 13.86 17.34
C GLY A 91 -2.20 14.68 16.65
N GLN A 92 -2.85 15.61 17.37
CA GLN A 92 -3.90 16.47 16.81
C GLN A 92 -3.35 17.48 15.80
N ASP A 93 -2.10 17.92 15.93
CA ASP A 93 -1.47 18.86 15.00
C ASP A 93 -1.00 18.18 13.70
N ILE A 94 -0.86 16.86 13.69
CA ILE A 94 -0.44 16.06 12.54
C ILE A 94 -1.62 15.68 11.62
N VAL A 95 -2.82 15.53 12.17
CA VAL A 95 -4.04 15.15 11.45
C VAL A 95 -4.58 16.30 10.63
#